data_AF-A0A942SDS9-F1
#
_entry.id   AF-A0A942SDS9-F1
#
_cell.length_a   1.000
_cell.length_b   1.000
_cell.length_c   1.000
_cell.angle_alpha   90.00
_cell.angle_beta   90.00
_cell.angle_gamma   90.00
#
_symmetry.space_group_name_H-M   'P 1'
#
loop_
_entity.id
_entity.type
_entity.pdbx_description
1 polymer ?
#
loop_
_entity_poly.entity_id
_entity_poly.type
_entity_poly.pdbx_seq_one_letter_code
_entity_poly.pdbx_strand_id
1 'polypeptide(L)'
;MEVKILDSIIHGDLKPWKINTTETRRFTELVKAANAASPKTNAVLLSQLTALFADYPTLQKILKEETPNNSTEIVNHFFKIDLPKFNDPVTQFYQTAITKEALRFFNAYLQQAANWIEPVDIRYQVGKTLTSIRVLANQTATELQERGFASVPDAQSDFIHFALYTLKQTLTALFFAVQEVFKIQLTDTTTEDFFYINYLNEAYPEVSPLAPDTAYFEFHFRSIQTAEEFNKVAALHLLKQIQQHQPDQHQRLQAAFENIVFLQSQKTETANQTIEQLTEPGTIKNQFAEAKTTLLKPVNKLQLGQQRLEVVNNLLDELDYIQSTTTNKLSLPQLLYKYLLEQKEIYTQRFTEKFPVIIEDETQAANQKDEAPKFSFGFVGDAAKLKTVIHQLCSQIELLNEEKNNADELVAVLTSKDIQPNETKMYVGCETVQFRYIVDKFGTYFTNLNPKSIETSGLFFTKKLKAFTAQNLYSNKIANPKNQPTIDNIFKQMQ
;
A
#
# COMPACT_ATOMS: atom_id res chain seq x y z
N MET A 1 5.17 -19.09 18.64
CA MET A 1 6.31 -18.33 19.21
C MET A 1 6.04 -18.08 20.70
N GLU A 2 7.07 -18.09 21.55
CA GLU A 2 6.92 -17.90 23.02
C GLU A 2 7.31 -16.47 23.42
N VAL A 3 6.55 -15.83 24.33
CA VAL A 3 6.77 -14.45 24.80
C VAL A 3 7.83 -14.34 25.92
N LYS A 4 8.99 -14.98 25.75
CA LYS A 4 9.99 -15.21 26.82
C LYS A 4 10.47 -13.95 27.56
N ILE A 5 10.68 -12.84 26.86
CA ILE A 5 11.18 -11.60 27.49
C ILE A 5 10.07 -10.93 28.31
N LEU A 6 8.84 -10.89 27.80
CA LEU A 6 7.69 -10.40 28.57
C LEU A 6 7.39 -11.32 29.76
N ASP A 7 7.54 -12.63 29.57
CA ASP A 7 7.38 -13.64 30.63
C ASP A 7 8.37 -13.42 31.80
N SER A 8 9.57 -12.89 31.52
CA SER A 8 10.56 -12.52 32.53
C SER A 8 10.04 -11.53 33.58
N ILE A 9 9.01 -10.75 33.27
CA ILE A 9 8.39 -9.81 34.21
C ILE A 9 7.57 -10.55 35.28
N ILE A 10 7.01 -11.72 34.96
CA ILE A 10 6.26 -12.54 35.92
C ILE A 10 7.11 -13.69 36.47
N HIS A 11 8.05 -14.24 35.72
CA HIS A 11 8.77 -15.47 36.10
C HIS A 11 10.30 -15.36 36.12
N GLY A 12 10.89 -14.24 35.67
CA GLY A 12 12.33 -14.14 35.44
C GLY A 12 13.00 -12.91 36.07
N ASP A 13 14.03 -12.44 35.37
CA ASP A 13 14.95 -11.39 35.83
C ASP A 13 14.32 -9.99 35.84
N LEU A 14 13.22 -9.76 35.10
CA LEU A 14 12.51 -8.48 35.04
C LEU A 14 11.38 -8.36 36.08
N LYS A 15 11.34 -9.26 37.06
CA LYS A 15 10.29 -9.28 38.08
C LYS A 15 10.30 -7.99 38.92
N PRO A 16 9.23 -7.17 38.89
CA PRO A 16 9.23 -5.84 39.53
C PRO A 16 9.56 -5.85 41.02
N TRP A 17 9.06 -6.84 41.76
CA TRP A 17 9.29 -6.97 43.20
C TRP A 17 10.60 -7.66 43.59
N LYS A 18 11.47 -7.99 42.62
CA LYS A 18 12.80 -8.56 42.88
C LYS A 18 13.95 -7.68 42.37
N ILE A 19 13.65 -6.65 41.58
CA ILE A 19 14.66 -5.74 41.04
C ILE A 19 15.11 -4.74 42.10
N ASN A 20 16.42 -4.48 42.15
CA ASN A 20 16.98 -3.41 42.96
C ASN A 20 16.76 -2.06 42.27
N THR A 21 15.87 -1.24 42.83
CA THR A 21 15.51 0.09 42.31
C THR A 21 16.29 1.24 42.96
N THR A 22 17.29 0.95 43.80
CA THR A 22 18.08 1.98 44.51
C THR A 22 18.88 2.86 43.55
N GLU A 23 19.39 2.29 42.45
CA GLU A 23 20.19 3.00 41.44
C GLU A 23 19.35 3.49 40.25
N THR A 24 18.41 4.40 40.52
CA THR A 24 17.50 4.96 39.49
C THR A 24 18.22 5.57 38.27
N ARG A 25 19.43 6.11 38.47
CA ARG A 25 20.28 6.65 37.39
C ARG A 25 20.59 5.59 36.32
N ARG A 26 20.83 4.34 36.71
CA ARG A 26 21.16 3.27 35.76
C ARG A 26 20.01 3.00 34.80
N PHE A 27 18.77 3.00 35.29
CA PHE A 27 17.57 2.87 34.45
C PHE A 27 17.47 3.99 33.41
N THR A 28 17.73 5.24 33.80
CA THR A 28 17.78 6.38 32.86
C THR A 28 18.84 6.16 31.78
N GLU A 29 20.02 5.68 32.14
CA GLU A 29 21.11 5.42 31.19
C GLU A 29 20.74 4.30 30.19
N LEU A 30 20.13 3.21 30.66
CA LEU A 30 19.64 2.11 29.82
C LEU A 30 18.56 2.57 28.84
N VAL A 31 17.55 3.31 29.33
CA VAL A 31 16.47 3.85 28.48
C VAL A 31 17.01 4.83 27.45
N LYS A 32 17.95 5.71 27.85
CA LYS A 32 18.58 6.67 26.94
C LYS A 32 19.39 5.96 25.86
N ALA A 33 20.16 4.94 26.22
CA ALA A 33 20.92 4.13 25.27
C ALA A 33 19.99 3.42 24.27
N ALA A 34 18.91 2.83 24.76
CA ALA A 34 17.91 2.18 23.92
C ALA A 34 17.23 3.18 22.95
N ASN A 35 16.94 4.40 23.38
CA ASN A 35 16.23 5.40 22.58
C ASN A 35 17.16 6.33 21.75
N ALA A 36 18.44 5.99 21.59
CA ALA A 36 19.39 6.81 20.84
C ALA A 36 19.04 6.98 19.35
N ALA A 37 18.26 6.04 18.77
CA ALA A 37 17.76 6.11 17.41
C ALA A 37 16.30 5.63 17.33
N SER A 38 15.50 6.18 16.43
CA SER A 38 14.16 5.66 16.14
C SER A 38 14.26 4.38 15.30
N PRO A 39 13.60 3.27 15.70
CA PRO A 39 13.70 2.02 14.98
C PRO A 39 12.89 2.08 13.68
N LYS A 40 13.56 1.92 12.54
CA LYS A 40 12.91 1.77 11.21
C LYS A 40 12.86 0.31 10.74
N THR A 41 13.77 -0.53 11.27
CA THR A 41 13.91 -1.94 10.86
C THR A 41 14.04 -2.82 12.09
N ASN A 42 13.72 -4.11 11.94
CA ASN A 42 13.79 -5.10 13.02
C ASN A 42 15.18 -5.17 13.67
N ALA A 43 16.24 -4.97 12.89
CA ALA A 43 17.61 -4.98 13.41
C ALA A 43 17.92 -3.78 14.32
N VAL A 44 17.38 -2.60 14.00
CA VAL A 44 17.49 -1.44 14.90
C VAL A 44 16.69 -1.70 16.17
N LEU A 45 15.47 -2.24 16.07
CA LEU A 45 14.67 -2.55 17.27
C LEU A 45 15.36 -3.60 18.17
N LEU A 46 15.98 -4.62 17.58
CA LEU A 46 16.78 -5.61 18.31
C LEU A 46 17.96 -4.97 19.04
N SER A 47 18.66 -4.02 18.40
CA SER A 47 19.78 -3.33 19.04
C SER A 47 19.33 -2.41 20.19
N GLN A 48 18.14 -1.80 20.09
CA GLN A 48 17.56 -1.03 21.19
C GLN A 48 17.29 -1.91 22.41
N LEU A 49 16.69 -3.09 22.21
CA LEU A 49 16.44 -4.04 23.31
C LEU A 49 17.72 -4.63 23.87
N THR A 50 18.72 -4.86 23.03
CA THR A 50 20.07 -5.26 23.45
C THR A 50 20.71 -4.20 24.34
N ALA A 51 20.56 -2.91 24.01
CA ALA A 51 21.04 -1.83 24.86
C ALA A 51 20.23 -1.71 26.16
N LEU A 52 18.91 -1.84 26.08
CA LEU A 52 18.01 -1.73 27.24
C LEU A 52 18.27 -2.83 28.28
N PHE A 53 18.56 -4.05 27.82
CA PHE A 53 18.77 -5.21 28.68
C PHE A 53 20.25 -5.53 28.92
N ALA A 54 21.14 -4.54 28.82
CA ALA A 54 22.59 -4.75 28.97
C ALA A 54 22.97 -5.46 30.29
N ASP A 55 22.22 -5.19 31.36
CA ASP A 55 22.48 -5.73 32.69
C ASP A 55 21.80 -7.10 32.95
N TYR A 56 21.14 -7.68 31.94
CA TYR A 56 20.35 -8.91 32.07
C TYR A 56 20.87 -10.01 31.11
N PRO A 57 21.90 -10.79 31.52
CA PRO A 57 22.56 -11.77 30.66
C PRO A 57 21.63 -12.83 30.06
N THR A 58 20.61 -13.25 30.81
CA THR A 58 19.61 -14.23 30.33
C THR A 58 18.83 -13.68 29.15
N LEU A 59 18.42 -12.41 29.21
CA LEU A 59 17.68 -11.74 28.13
C LEU A 59 18.58 -11.46 26.93
N GLN A 60 19.84 -11.07 27.17
CA GLN A 60 20.85 -10.93 26.13
C GLN A 60 21.02 -12.22 25.33
N LYS A 61 21.00 -13.38 26.01
CA LYS A 61 21.07 -14.68 25.33
C LYS A 61 19.88 -14.91 24.41
N ILE A 62 18.66 -14.62 24.89
CA ILE A 62 17.43 -14.76 24.08
C ILE A 62 17.51 -13.87 22.83
N LEU A 63 17.91 -12.59 22.99
CA LEU A 63 18.00 -11.66 21.87
C LEU A 63 19.06 -12.07 20.83
N LYS A 64 20.15 -12.72 21.24
CA LYS A 64 21.21 -13.20 20.34
C LYS A 64 20.79 -14.39 19.48
N GLU A 65 19.76 -15.12 19.87
CA GLU A 65 19.20 -16.24 19.09
C GLU A 65 18.35 -15.73 17.91
N GLU A 66 18.06 -14.42 17.85
CA GLU A 66 17.24 -13.83 16.79
C GLU A 66 18.04 -13.41 15.56
N THR A 67 17.47 -13.66 14.38
CA THR A 67 18.01 -13.23 13.09
C THR A 67 17.06 -12.23 12.44
N PRO A 68 17.18 -10.92 12.76
CA PRO A 68 16.27 -9.91 12.23
C PRO A 68 16.52 -9.71 10.73
N ASN A 69 15.45 -9.52 9.96
CA ASN A 69 15.60 -9.05 8.59
C ASN A 69 15.97 -7.55 8.58
N ASN A 70 17.10 -7.22 7.95
CA ASN A 70 17.61 -5.84 7.87
C ASN A 70 16.84 -4.97 6.86
N SER A 71 16.09 -5.59 5.93
CA SER A 71 15.40 -4.90 4.84
C SER A 71 13.91 -4.70 5.08
N THR A 72 13.33 -5.36 6.08
CA THR A 72 11.91 -5.23 6.40
C THR A 72 11.66 -4.04 7.31
N GLU A 73 10.81 -3.13 6.85
CA GLU A 73 10.30 -2.02 7.65
C GLU A 73 9.43 -2.54 8.79
N ILE A 74 9.54 -1.90 9.96
CA ILE A 74 8.75 -2.26 11.13
C ILE A 74 7.27 -1.97 10.87
N VAL A 75 6.44 -2.97 11.16
CA VAL A 75 5.00 -2.82 11.27
C VAL A 75 4.67 -2.47 12.72
N ASN A 76 4.04 -1.31 12.94
CA ASN A 76 3.56 -0.93 14.27
C ASN A 76 2.41 -1.85 14.72
N HIS A 77 2.09 -1.82 16.01
CA HIS A 77 0.93 -2.54 16.54
C HIS A 77 -0.36 -2.07 15.89
N PHE A 78 -1.28 -3.02 15.68
CA PHE A 78 -2.58 -2.73 15.09
C PHE A 78 -3.51 -1.95 16.00
N PHE A 79 -3.33 -2.09 17.32
CA PHE A 79 -4.21 -1.47 18.30
C PHE A 79 -3.43 -0.49 19.16
N LYS A 80 -3.97 0.72 19.27
CA LYS A 80 -3.57 1.72 20.24
C LYS A 80 -4.24 1.42 21.57
N ILE A 81 -3.44 1.50 22.62
CA ILE A 81 -3.89 1.33 24.02
C ILE A 81 -3.51 2.56 24.84
N ASP A 82 -4.38 2.91 25.77
CA ASP A 82 -4.13 3.97 26.74
C ASP A 82 -3.33 3.42 27.93
N LEU A 83 -2.03 3.68 27.90
CA LEU A 83 -1.11 3.31 28.99
C LEU A 83 -0.95 4.45 30.00
N PRO A 84 -0.76 4.12 31.29
CA PRO A 84 -0.45 5.14 32.29
C PRO A 84 0.84 5.89 31.95
N LYS A 85 0.91 7.17 32.32
CA LYS A 85 2.11 7.99 32.13
C LYS A 85 3.16 7.61 33.17
N PHE A 86 4.37 7.30 32.71
CA PHE A 86 5.51 7.14 33.60
C PHE A 86 5.84 8.46 34.31
N ASN A 87 6.32 8.37 35.54
CA ASN A 87 6.66 9.51 36.40
C ASN A 87 8.10 9.44 36.95
N ASP A 88 8.79 8.30 36.78
CA ASP A 88 10.14 8.08 37.29
C ASP A 88 10.97 7.15 36.36
N PRO A 89 12.29 7.03 36.56
CA PRO A 89 13.15 6.21 35.71
C PRO A 89 12.79 4.71 35.65
N VAL A 90 12.27 4.13 36.74
CA VAL A 90 11.90 2.72 36.82
C VAL A 90 10.62 2.46 36.04
N THR A 91 9.59 3.28 36.23
CA THR A 91 8.35 3.18 35.42
C THR A 91 8.62 3.42 33.94
N GLN A 92 9.51 4.38 33.60
CA GLN A 92 9.94 4.61 32.22
C GLN A 92 10.67 3.39 31.63
N PHE A 93 11.52 2.73 32.42
CA PHE A 93 12.20 1.50 31.99
C PHE A 93 11.20 0.39 31.68
N TYR A 94 10.24 0.11 32.57
CA TYR A 94 9.24 -0.94 32.33
C TYR A 94 8.37 -0.65 31.12
N GLN A 95 7.88 0.58 30.97
CA GLN A 95 7.08 0.93 29.80
C GLN A 95 7.89 0.77 28.52
N THR A 96 9.15 1.20 28.50
CA THR A 96 10.04 1.06 27.35
C THR A 96 10.31 -0.42 27.04
N ALA A 97 10.60 -1.24 28.06
CA ALA A 97 10.88 -2.66 27.92
C ALA A 97 9.68 -3.41 27.36
N ILE A 98 8.50 -3.21 27.95
CA ILE A 98 7.26 -3.91 27.57
C ILE A 98 6.85 -3.51 26.15
N THR A 99 6.79 -2.21 25.84
CA THR A 99 6.30 -1.73 24.54
C THR A 99 7.24 -2.07 23.39
N LYS A 100 8.56 -1.92 23.57
CA LYS A 100 9.54 -2.29 22.54
C LYS A 100 9.62 -3.80 22.34
N GLU A 101 9.57 -4.59 23.41
CA GLU A 101 9.58 -6.05 23.28
C GLU A 101 8.31 -6.54 22.60
N ALA A 102 7.13 -6.00 22.94
CA ALA A 102 5.90 -6.36 22.25
C ALA A 102 5.99 -6.05 20.75
N LEU A 103 6.54 -4.88 20.39
CA LEU A 103 6.74 -4.49 18.98
C LEU A 103 7.72 -5.43 18.28
N ARG A 104 8.83 -5.79 18.94
CA ARG A 104 9.83 -6.71 18.39
C ARG A 104 9.24 -8.10 18.19
N PHE A 105 8.53 -8.61 19.21
CA PHE A 105 7.85 -9.89 19.15
C PHE A 105 6.85 -9.93 18.00
N PHE A 106 6.01 -8.91 17.85
CA PHE A 106 5.01 -8.86 16.77
C PHE A 106 5.67 -8.88 15.39
N ASN A 107 6.74 -8.13 15.19
CA ASN A 107 7.45 -8.12 13.90
C ASN A 107 8.22 -9.41 13.63
N ALA A 108 8.81 -10.03 14.64
CA ALA A 108 9.42 -11.35 14.51
C ALA A 108 8.38 -12.45 14.22
N TYR A 109 7.18 -12.31 14.77
CA TYR A 109 6.03 -13.14 14.41
C TYR A 109 5.63 -12.94 12.95
N LEU A 110 5.47 -11.70 12.47
CA LEU A 110 5.16 -11.41 11.06
C LEU A 110 6.23 -11.97 10.11
N GLN A 111 7.51 -11.86 10.47
CA GLN A 111 8.62 -12.40 9.69
C GLN A 111 8.55 -13.93 9.58
N GLN A 112 8.19 -14.64 10.66
CA GLN A 112 8.00 -16.09 10.62
C GLN A 112 6.74 -16.46 9.83
N ALA A 113 5.65 -15.73 10.06
CA ALA A 113 4.35 -15.90 9.44
C ALA A 113 4.39 -15.83 7.92
N ALA A 114 5.29 -15.01 7.35
CA ALA A 114 5.49 -14.92 5.90
C ALA A 114 5.90 -16.26 5.23
N ASN A 115 6.37 -17.24 6.02
CA ASN A 115 6.76 -18.56 5.50
C ASN A 115 5.69 -19.64 5.74
N TRP A 116 4.56 -19.31 6.38
CA TRP A 116 3.49 -20.28 6.64
C TRP A 116 2.53 -20.31 5.45
N ILE A 117 2.45 -21.46 4.78
CA ILE A 117 1.61 -21.65 3.58
C ILE A 117 0.41 -22.54 3.91
N GLU A 118 0.65 -23.64 4.64
CA GLU A 118 -0.38 -24.65 4.90
C GLU A 118 -1.36 -24.20 5.99
N PRO A 119 -2.70 -24.23 5.76
CA PRO A 119 -3.70 -23.80 6.74
C PRO A 119 -3.62 -24.53 8.08
N VAL A 120 -3.17 -25.79 8.09
CA VAL A 120 -2.97 -26.56 9.32
C VAL A 120 -1.80 -26.02 10.14
N ASP A 121 -0.68 -25.69 9.47
CA ASP A 121 0.49 -25.09 10.13
C ASP A 121 0.17 -23.68 10.63
N ILE A 122 -0.48 -22.85 9.82
CA ILE A 122 -0.95 -21.51 10.23
C ILE A 122 -1.77 -21.63 11.52
N ARG A 123 -2.81 -22.46 11.55
CA ARG A 123 -3.66 -22.62 12.75
C ARG A 123 -2.87 -23.09 13.96
N TYR A 124 -1.95 -24.03 13.78
CA TYR A 124 -1.10 -24.53 14.86
C TYR A 124 -0.16 -23.45 15.41
N GLN A 125 0.58 -22.74 14.55
CA GLN A 125 1.54 -21.71 14.97
C GLN A 125 0.86 -20.50 15.61
N VAL A 126 -0.25 -20.05 15.01
CA VAL A 126 -1.05 -18.94 15.54
C VAL A 126 -1.66 -19.35 16.88
N GLY A 127 -2.28 -20.53 16.97
CA GLY A 127 -2.87 -21.04 18.21
C GLY A 127 -1.85 -21.21 19.35
N LYS A 128 -0.64 -21.71 19.04
CA LYS A 128 0.46 -21.77 20.01
C LYS A 128 0.87 -20.38 20.51
N THR A 129 0.97 -19.42 19.61
CA THR A 129 1.37 -18.04 19.92
C THR A 129 0.31 -17.33 20.78
N LEU A 130 -0.96 -17.39 20.36
CA LEU A 130 -2.10 -16.85 21.11
C LEU A 130 -2.22 -17.48 22.50
N THR A 131 -2.01 -18.79 22.62
CA THR A 131 -2.01 -19.48 23.92
C THR A 131 -0.91 -18.95 24.83
N SER A 132 0.32 -18.76 24.31
CA SER A 132 1.43 -18.23 25.10
C SER A 132 1.15 -16.81 25.61
N ILE A 133 0.61 -15.93 24.76
CA ILE A 133 0.26 -14.55 25.15
C ILE A 133 -0.87 -14.55 26.19
N ARG A 134 -1.94 -15.32 25.94
CA ARG A 134 -3.11 -15.42 26.82
C ARG A 134 -2.74 -15.93 28.22
N VAL A 135 -1.92 -16.98 28.30
CA VAL A 135 -1.50 -17.54 29.60
C VAL A 135 -0.76 -16.49 30.41
N LEU A 136 0.18 -15.76 29.80
CA LEU A 136 0.91 -14.70 30.50
C LEU A 136 0.00 -13.52 30.88
N ALA A 137 -0.96 -13.16 30.03
CA ALA A 137 -1.93 -12.09 30.33
C ALA A 137 -2.79 -12.46 31.56
N ASN A 138 -3.30 -13.69 31.61
CA ASN A 138 -4.04 -14.20 32.76
C ASN A 138 -3.19 -14.21 34.04
N GLN A 139 -1.96 -14.71 33.98
CA GLN A 139 -1.05 -14.72 35.13
C GLN A 139 -0.75 -13.30 35.62
N THR A 140 -0.58 -12.34 34.70
CA THR A 140 -0.38 -10.93 35.04
C THR A 140 -1.62 -10.32 35.71
N ALA A 141 -2.82 -10.62 35.20
CA ALA A 141 -4.08 -10.19 35.79
C ALA A 141 -4.30 -10.80 37.20
N THR A 142 -3.98 -12.09 37.36
CA THR A 142 -4.03 -12.78 38.65
C THR A 142 -3.09 -12.12 39.66
N GLU A 143 -1.84 -11.82 39.28
CA GLU A 143 -0.88 -11.13 40.16
C GLU A 143 -1.34 -9.71 40.54
N LEU A 144 -1.99 -8.97 39.63
CA LEU A 144 -2.62 -7.68 39.95
C LEU A 144 -3.70 -7.84 41.02
N GLN A 145 -4.58 -8.84 40.87
CA GLN A 145 -5.67 -9.12 41.80
C GLN A 145 -5.14 -9.56 43.17
N GLU A 146 -4.17 -10.48 43.23
CA GLU A 146 -3.55 -10.96 44.46
C GLU A 146 -2.87 -9.84 45.26
N ARG A 147 -2.38 -8.81 44.58
CA ARG A 147 -1.78 -7.60 45.19
C ARG A 147 -2.79 -6.52 45.54
N GLY A 148 -4.07 -6.70 45.19
CA GLY A 148 -5.12 -5.70 45.42
C GLY A 148 -5.04 -4.49 44.48
N PHE A 149 -4.39 -4.63 43.32
CA PHE A 149 -4.26 -3.57 42.31
C PHE A 149 -5.45 -3.59 41.35
N ALA A 150 -6.54 -2.91 41.72
CA ALA A 150 -7.80 -2.90 40.97
C ALA A 150 -8.03 -1.68 40.07
N SER A 151 -7.19 -0.64 40.18
CA SER A 151 -7.37 0.63 39.44
C SER A 151 -6.36 0.79 38.30
N VAL A 152 -6.54 1.81 37.46
CA VAL A 152 -5.48 2.26 36.56
C VAL A 152 -4.36 2.92 37.40
N PRO A 153 -3.07 2.63 37.16
CA PRO A 153 -1.98 3.29 37.85
C PRO A 153 -1.98 4.80 37.60
N ASP A 154 -1.71 5.55 38.66
CA ASP A 154 -1.57 7.00 38.66
C ASP A 154 -0.18 7.42 39.21
N ALA A 155 0.03 8.72 39.39
CA ALA A 155 1.31 9.25 39.87
C ALA A 155 1.67 8.83 41.31
N GLN A 156 0.73 8.30 42.09
CA GLN A 156 0.94 7.81 43.46
C GLN A 156 1.10 6.29 43.52
N SER A 157 0.82 5.61 42.41
CA SER A 157 0.93 4.16 42.32
C SER A 157 2.38 3.71 42.37
N ASP A 158 2.61 2.59 43.06
CA ASP A 158 3.91 1.93 43.05
C ASP A 158 4.29 1.43 41.65
N PHE A 159 5.58 1.38 41.35
CA PHE A 159 6.10 0.95 40.05
C PHE A 159 5.74 -0.52 39.75
N ILE A 160 5.51 -1.37 40.76
CA ILE A 160 5.04 -2.74 40.58
C ILE A 160 3.64 -2.74 39.97
N HIS A 161 2.72 -1.93 40.51
CA HIS A 161 1.37 -1.75 39.96
C HIS A 161 1.46 -1.25 38.51
N PHE A 162 2.27 -0.23 38.27
CA PHE A 162 2.51 0.33 36.93
C PHE A 162 3.00 -0.73 35.93
N ALA A 163 4.02 -1.51 36.28
CA ALA A 163 4.63 -2.49 35.40
C ALA A 163 3.65 -3.63 35.05
N LEU A 164 2.95 -4.17 36.04
CA LEU A 164 1.97 -5.25 35.83
C LEU A 164 0.77 -4.78 35.00
N TYR A 165 0.22 -3.60 35.28
CA TYR A 165 -0.88 -3.04 34.50
C TYR A 165 -0.46 -2.81 33.05
N THR A 166 0.71 -2.21 32.83
CA THR A 166 1.27 -1.97 31.50
C THR A 166 1.46 -3.27 30.72
N LEU A 167 1.97 -4.31 31.40
CA LEU A 167 2.14 -5.63 30.81
C LEU A 167 0.79 -6.25 30.41
N LYS A 168 -0.21 -6.22 31.29
CA LYS A 168 -1.55 -6.77 31.00
C LYS A 168 -2.15 -6.12 29.76
N GLN A 169 -2.21 -4.79 29.71
CA GLN A 169 -2.81 -4.07 28.58
C GLN A 169 -2.04 -4.33 27.26
N THR A 170 -0.72 -4.39 27.34
CA THR A 170 0.12 -4.67 26.16
C THR A 170 -0.07 -6.11 25.65
N LEU A 171 -0.18 -7.10 26.54
CA LEU A 171 -0.45 -8.49 26.16
C LEU A 171 -1.84 -8.65 25.55
N THR A 172 -2.85 -7.97 26.07
CA THR A 172 -4.19 -7.93 25.46
C THR A 172 -4.10 -7.39 24.04
N ALA A 173 -3.51 -6.21 23.83
CA ALA A 173 -3.35 -5.64 22.48
C ALA A 173 -2.56 -6.56 21.54
N LEU A 174 -1.48 -7.18 22.03
CA LEU A 174 -0.65 -8.10 21.26
C LEU A 174 -1.43 -9.36 20.86
N PHE A 175 -2.26 -9.91 21.76
CA PHE A 175 -3.11 -11.06 21.46
C PHE A 175 -4.02 -10.77 20.27
N PHE A 176 -4.73 -9.64 20.31
CA PHE A 176 -5.65 -9.26 19.23
C PHE A 176 -4.91 -8.91 17.94
N ALA A 177 -3.73 -8.28 18.01
CA ALA A 177 -2.91 -8.01 16.83
C ALA A 177 -2.49 -9.30 16.14
N VAL A 178 -2.02 -10.30 16.91
CA VAL A 178 -1.65 -11.63 16.39
C VAL A 178 -2.85 -12.36 15.78
N GLN A 179 -4.02 -12.30 16.44
CA GLN A 179 -5.25 -12.92 15.95
C GLN A 179 -5.71 -12.28 14.63
N GLU A 180 -5.62 -10.96 14.52
CA GLU A 180 -6.13 -10.23 13.35
C GLU A 180 -5.39 -10.60 12.06
N VAL A 181 -4.06 -10.84 12.13
CA VAL A 181 -3.23 -11.19 10.97
C VAL A 181 -3.75 -12.41 10.21
N PHE A 182 -4.29 -13.42 10.91
CA PHE A 182 -4.78 -14.67 10.32
C PHE A 182 -6.26 -14.93 10.62
N LYS A 183 -7.03 -13.88 10.92
CA LYS A 183 -8.41 -14.00 11.35
C LYS A 183 -9.30 -14.84 10.43
N ILE A 184 -9.07 -14.73 9.12
CA ILE A 184 -9.84 -15.45 8.09
C ILE A 184 -9.50 -16.95 8.07
N GLN A 185 -8.27 -17.32 8.46
CA GLN A 185 -7.77 -18.69 8.45
C GLN A 185 -7.99 -19.44 9.78
N LEU A 186 -8.33 -18.72 10.85
CA LEU A 186 -8.67 -19.31 12.15
C LEU A 186 -10.06 -19.96 12.13
N THR A 187 -10.22 -21.07 12.84
CA THR A 187 -11.54 -21.71 13.00
C THR A 187 -12.46 -20.88 13.90
N ASP A 188 -11.87 -20.31 14.94
CA ASP A 188 -12.55 -19.54 15.96
C ASP A 188 -11.70 -18.33 16.34
N THR A 189 -12.36 -17.21 16.55
CA THR A 189 -11.73 -15.97 17.00
C THR A 189 -12.29 -15.60 18.37
N THR A 190 -11.42 -15.14 19.26
CA THR A 190 -11.82 -14.59 20.56
C THR A 190 -12.28 -13.15 20.37
N THR A 191 -13.39 -12.77 21.00
CA THR A 191 -13.84 -11.38 21.11
C THR A 191 -13.25 -10.70 22.35
N GLU A 192 -13.20 -9.37 22.35
CA GLU A 192 -12.60 -8.60 23.43
C GLU A 192 -13.31 -8.82 24.78
N ASP A 193 -14.63 -8.74 24.80
CA ASP A 193 -15.47 -9.03 25.96
C ASP A 193 -15.24 -10.45 26.51
N PHE A 194 -15.17 -11.45 25.63
CA PHE A 194 -14.89 -12.83 26.01
C PHE A 194 -13.50 -12.94 26.65
N PHE A 195 -12.49 -12.27 26.10
CA PHE A 195 -11.13 -12.29 26.62
C PHE A 195 -11.06 -11.73 28.05
N TYR A 196 -11.65 -10.57 28.30
CA TYR A 196 -11.66 -9.96 29.63
C TYR A 196 -12.40 -10.83 30.64
N ILE A 197 -13.60 -11.30 30.30
CA ILE A 197 -14.44 -12.05 31.23
C ILE A 197 -13.88 -13.44 31.53
N ASN A 198 -13.45 -14.18 30.51
CA ASN A 198 -13.13 -15.60 30.66
C ASN A 198 -11.63 -15.87 30.86
N TYR A 199 -10.74 -14.98 30.41
CA TYR A 199 -9.30 -15.19 30.55
C TYR A 199 -8.66 -14.29 31.58
N LEU A 200 -9.11 -13.04 31.72
CA LEU A 200 -8.58 -12.14 32.74
C LEU A 200 -9.38 -12.18 34.05
N ASN A 201 -10.60 -12.76 34.03
CA ASN A 201 -11.56 -12.72 35.13
C ASN A 201 -11.88 -11.27 35.56
N GLU A 202 -12.01 -10.38 34.59
CA GLU A 202 -12.30 -8.95 34.79
C GLU A 202 -13.59 -8.57 34.07
N ALA A 203 -14.27 -7.53 34.57
CA ALA A 203 -15.39 -6.93 33.85
C ALA A 203 -14.87 -6.27 32.56
N TYR A 204 -15.63 -6.42 31.47
CA TYR A 204 -15.32 -5.72 30.23
C TYR A 204 -15.56 -4.21 30.41
N PRO A 205 -14.60 -3.32 30.04
CA PRO A 205 -14.76 -1.88 30.17
C PRO A 205 -15.93 -1.33 29.33
N GLU A 206 -16.51 -0.20 29.75
CA GLU A 206 -17.60 0.46 29.01
C GLU A 206 -17.18 0.94 27.60
N VAL A 207 -15.91 1.33 27.46
CA VAL A 207 -15.29 1.73 26.20
C VAL A 207 -14.22 0.70 25.86
N SER A 208 -14.21 0.22 24.61
CA SER A 208 -13.19 -0.73 24.15
C SER A 208 -11.78 -0.17 24.41
N PRO A 209 -10.92 -0.89 25.14
CA PRO A 209 -9.54 -0.47 25.36
C PRO A 209 -8.65 -0.60 24.11
N LEU A 210 -9.13 -1.23 23.04
CA LEU A 210 -8.39 -1.42 21.78
C LEU A 210 -8.95 -0.54 20.66
N ALA A 211 -8.31 0.60 20.42
CA ALA A 211 -8.63 1.44 19.27
C ALA A 211 -7.74 1.06 18.07
N PRO A 212 -8.28 0.84 16.86
CA PRO A 212 -7.46 0.62 15.66
C PRO A 212 -6.50 1.79 15.42
N ASP A 213 -5.24 1.47 15.15
CA ASP A 213 -4.20 2.43 14.75
C ASP A 213 -3.94 2.38 13.24
N THR A 214 -3.11 3.29 12.72
CA THR A 214 -2.77 3.38 11.29
C THR A 214 -2.33 2.04 10.71
N ALA A 215 -1.48 1.28 11.42
CA ALA A 215 -0.96 -0.01 10.96
C ALA A 215 -2.04 -1.09 10.75
N TYR A 216 -3.14 -1.05 11.51
CA TYR A 216 -4.29 -1.93 11.29
C TYR A 216 -4.92 -1.66 9.93
N PHE A 217 -5.18 -0.39 9.62
CA PHE A 217 -5.79 -0.01 8.36
C PHE A 217 -4.85 -0.27 7.17
N GLU A 218 -3.55 -0.01 7.32
CA GLU A 218 -2.55 -0.33 6.29
C GLU A 218 -2.48 -1.83 5.99
N PHE A 219 -2.54 -2.68 7.02
CA PHE A 219 -2.58 -4.13 6.87
C PHE A 219 -3.82 -4.59 6.08
N HIS A 220 -5.00 -4.10 6.46
CA HIS A 220 -6.23 -4.45 5.74
C HIS A 220 -6.30 -3.84 4.34
N PHE A 221 -5.72 -2.65 4.15
CA PHE A 221 -5.61 -2.02 2.84
C PHE A 221 -4.84 -2.92 1.86
N ARG A 222 -3.66 -3.40 2.29
CA ARG A 222 -2.86 -4.35 1.49
C ARG A 222 -3.62 -5.65 1.25
N SER A 223 -4.29 -6.18 2.27
CA SER A 223 -5.07 -7.42 2.15
C SER A 223 -6.19 -7.30 1.10
N ILE A 224 -6.84 -6.15 1.01
CA ILE A 224 -7.86 -5.86 0.00
C ILE A 224 -7.24 -5.75 -1.40
N GLN A 225 -6.06 -5.12 -1.53
CA GLN A 225 -5.37 -4.98 -2.81
C GLN A 225 -4.87 -6.30 -3.40
N THR A 226 -4.49 -7.24 -2.54
CA THR A 226 -3.93 -8.54 -2.94
C THR A 226 -4.98 -9.65 -3.03
N ALA A 227 -6.24 -9.36 -2.67
CA ALA A 227 -7.32 -10.33 -2.80
C ALA A 227 -7.61 -10.63 -4.28
N GLU A 228 -7.98 -11.88 -4.60
CA GLU A 228 -8.37 -12.27 -5.97
C GLU A 228 -9.56 -11.46 -6.48
N GLU A 229 -10.49 -11.12 -5.57
CA GLU A 229 -11.66 -10.29 -5.86
C GLU A 229 -11.70 -9.07 -4.93
N PHE A 230 -11.92 -7.89 -5.50
CA PHE A 230 -12.05 -6.66 -4.73
C PHE A 230 -13.33 -6.65 -3.88
N ASN A 231 -13.17 -6.72 -2.56
CA ASN A 231 -14.28 -6.65 -1.63
C ASN A 231 -14.64 -5.19 -1.29
N LYS A 232 -15.51 -4.58 -2.10
CA LYS A 232 -16.00 -3.20 -1.90
C LYS A 232 -16.63 -3.00 -0.51
N VAL A 233 -17.37 -3.98 0.00
CA VAL A 233 -18.05 -3.88 1.30
C VAL A 233 -17.04 -3.77 2.44
N ALA A 234 -15.98 -4.61 2.42
CA ALA A 234 -14.91 -4.55 3.40
C ALA A 234 -14.14 -3.22 3.35
N ALA A 235 -13.84 -2.73 2.13
CA ALA A 235 -13.19 -1.43 1.95
C ALA A 235 -14.03 -0.27 2.52
N LEU A 236 -15.34 -0.25 2.24
CA LEU A 236 -16.25 0.77 2.76
C LEU A 236 -16.42 0.68 4.28
N HIS A 237 -16.44 -0.52 4.84
CA HIS A 237 -16.48 -0.72 6.29
C HIS A 237 -15.24 -0.13 6.98
N LEU A 238 -14.04 -0.38 6.44
CA LEU A 238 -12.79 0.20 6.95
C LEU A 238 -12.75 1.71 6.77
N LEU A 239 -13.21 2.22 5.62
CA LEU A 239 -13.31 3.67 5.39
C LEU A 239 -14.19 4.34 6.45
N LYS A 240 -15.34 3.74 6.79
CA LYS A 240 -16.21 4.23 7.85
C LYS A 240 -15.51 4.21 9.22
N GLN A 241 -14.74 3.16 9.52
CA GLN A 241 -13.96 3.11 10.76
C GLN A 241 -12.90 4.21 10.82
N ILE A 242 -12.18 4.48 9.71
CA ILE A 242 -11.20 5.58 9.61
C ILE A 242 -11.87 6.94 9.86
N GLN A 243 -13.04 7.16 9.26
CA GLN A 243 -13.80 8.41 9.42
C GLN A 243 -14.28 8.62 10.87
N GLN A 244 -14.60 7.53 11.58
CA GLN A 244 -14.99 7.56 13.00
C GLN A 244 -13.79 7.75 13.94
N HIS A 245 -12.59 7.28 13.56
CA HIS A 245 -11.40 7.27 14.40
C HIS A 245 -10.31 8.19 13.82
N GLN A 246 -10.31 9.46 14.29
CA GLN A 246 -9.29 10.48 14.01
C GLN A 246 -9.18 10.95 12.54
N PRO A 247 -10.25 11.59 11.99
CA PRO A 247 -10.32 11.98 10.58
C PRO A 247 -9.18 12.92 10.12
N ASP A 248 -8.71 13.82 11.00
CA ASP A 248 -7.67 14.79 10.65
C ASP A 248 -6.26 14.17 10.56
N GLN A 249 -5.99 13.10 11.31
CA GLN A 249 -4.69 12.42 11.30
C GLN A 249 -4.58 11.41 10.16
N HIS A 250 -5.71 10.96 9.62
CA HIS A 250 -5.79 9.91 8.62
C HIS A 250 -6.21 10.38 7.23
N GLN A 251 -6.12 11.68 6.91
CA GLN A 251 -6.56 12.21 5.61
C GLN A 251 -5.96 11.46 4.41
N ARG A 252 -4.66 11.12 4.45
CA ARG A 252 -4.02 10.37 3.36
C ARG A 252 -4.55 8.93 3.27
N LEU A 253 -4.68 8.26 4.41
CA LEU A 253 -5.22 6.90 4.48
C LEU A 253 -6.67 6.85 3.99
N GLN A 254 -7.51 7.78 4.43
CA GLN A 254 -8.87 7.97 3.94
C GLN A 254 -8.88 8.16 2.41
N ALA A 255 -8.05 9.06 1.88
CA ALA A 255 -7.95 9.28 0.45
C ALA A 255 -7.55 8.01 -0.30
N ALA A 256 -6.59 7.23 0.20
CA ALA A 256 -6.19 5.97 -0.42
C ALA A 256 -7.34 4.95 -0.49
N PHE A 257 -8.10 4.79 0.60
CA PHE A 257 -9.29 3.93 0.62
C PHE A 257 -10.41 4.42 -0.33
N GLU A 258 -10.65 5.72 -0.37
CA GLU A 258 -11.61 6.30 -1.31
C GLU A 258 -11.17 6.11 -2.77
N ASN A 259 -9.88 6.32 -3.05
CA ASN A 259 -9.30 6.17 -4.38
C ASN A 259 -9.35 4.73 -4.86
N ILE A 260 -9.00 3.75 -4.03
CA ILE A 260 -9.06 2.35 -4.44
C ILE A 260 -10.50 1.90 -4.72
N VAL A 261 -11.47 2.29 -3.88
CA VAL A 261 -12.90 1.99 -4.11
C VAL A 261 -13.36 2.58 -5.44
N PHE A 262 -12.97 3.82 -5.73
CA PHE A 262 -13.30 4.48 -6.99
C PHE A 262 -12.64 3.79 -8.19
N LEU A 263 -11.32 3.62 -8.18
CA LEU A 263 -10.56 3.04 -9.28
C LEU A 263 -10.98 1.61 -9.61
N GLN A 264 -11.24 0.79 -8.58
CA GLN A 264 -11.74 -0.58 -8.76
C GLN A 264 -13.15 -0.60 -9.37
N SER A 265 -14.02 0.36 -9.02
CA SER A 265 -15.33 0.48 -9.67
C SER A 265 -15.23 0.83 -11.16
N GLN A 266 -14.15 1.51 -11.56
CA GLN A 266 -13.82 1.81 -12.95
C GLN A 266 -13.01 0.71 -13.64
N LYS A 267 -12.80 -0.45 -12.98
CA LYS A 267 -11.97 -1.57 -13.46
C LYS A 267 -10.52 -1.17 -13.74
N THR A 268 -10.01 -0.17 -13.03
CA THR A 268 -8.58 0.19 -13.07
C THR A 268 -7.81 -0.70 -12.10
N GLU A 269 -6.71 -1.28 -12.55
CA GLU A 269 -5.85 -2.11 -11.72
C GLU A 269 -5.09 -1.26 -10.71
N THR A 270 -5.21 -1.62 -9.42
CA THR A 270 -4.53 -0.92 -8.31
C THR A 270 -3.68 -1.88 -7.47
N ALA A 271 -3.39 -3.07 -7.98
CA ALA A 271 -2.62 -4.09 -7.27
C ALA A 271 -1.22 -3.55 -6.95
N ASN A 272 -0.75 -3.82 -5.73
CA ASN A 272 0.60 -3.44 -5.24
C ASN A 272 0.93 -1.94 -5.18
N GLN A 273 -0.03 -1.04 -5.43
CA GLN A 273 0.22 0.40 -5.28
C GLN A 273 0.25 0.78 -3.79
N THR A 274 1.26 1.53 -3.36
CA THR A 274 1.32 2.01 -1.97
C THR A 274 0.30 3.13 -1.72
N ILE A 275 0.02 3.40 -0.45
CA ILE A 275 -0.82 4.54 -0.04
C ILE A 275 -0.27 5.85 -0.62
N GLU A 276 1.06 6.03 -0.65
CA GLU A 276 1.72 7.20 -1.22
C GLU A 276 1.47 7.31 -2.73
N GLN A 277 1.59 6.21 -3.46
CA GLN A 277 1.36 6.19 -4.90
C GLN A 277 -0.10 6.50 -5.24
N LEU A 278 -1.04 5.92 -4.49
CA LEU A 278 -2.47 6.15 -4.64
C LEU A 278 -2.93 7.53 -4.19
N THR A 279 -2.06 8.31 -3.55
CA THR A 279 -2.38 9.67 -3.08
C THR A 279 -1.38 10.71 -3.59
N GLU A 280 -0.61 10.37 -4.61
CA GLU A 280 0.39 11.27 -5.18
C GLU A 280 -0.31 12.44 -5.91
N PRO A 281 -0.07 13.71 -5.52
CA PRO A 281 -0.84 14.84 -6.03
C PRO A 281 -0.85 15.01 -7.54
N GLY A 282 0.26 14.73 -8.24
CA GLY A 282 0.34 14.79 -9.69
C GLY A 282 -0.55 13.75 -10.37
N THR A 283 -0.51 12.53 -9.86
CA THR A 283 -1.31 11.38 -10.30
C THR A 283 -2.80 11.66 -10.09
N ILE A 284 -3.18 12.13 -8.89
CA ILE A 284 -4.57 12.50 -8.59
C ILE A 284 -5.08 13.61 -9.50
N LYS A 285 -4.27 14.62 -9.78
CA LYS A 285 -4.65 15.70 -10.70
C LYS A 285 -4.92 15.18 -12.11
N ASN A 286 -4.07 14.29 -12.62
CA ASN A 286 -4.21 13.70 -13.96
C ASN A 286 -5.45 12.79 -14.02
N GLN A 287 -5.59 11.88 -13.06
CA GLN A 287 -6.75 10.99 -12.95
C GLN A 287 -8.06 11.76 -12.79
N PHE A 288 -8.06 12.88 -12.05
CA PHE A 288 -9.24 13.74 -11.93
C PHE A 288 -9.65 14.35 -13.27
N ALA A 289 -8.71 14.84 -14.07
CA ALA A 289 -9.00 15.40 -15.39
C ALA A 289 -9.59 14.34 -16.34
N GLU A 290 -9.03 13.14 -16.33
CA GLU A 290 -9.52 12.00 -17.12
C GLU A 290 -10.91 11.53 -16.67
N ALA A 291 -11.07 11.29 -15.37
CA ALA A 291 -12.33 10.85 -14.78
C ALA A 291 -13.44 11.87 -15.03
N LYS A 292 -13.17 13.17 -14.85
CA LYS A 292 -14.11 14.25 -15.17
C LYS A 292 -14.55 14.21 -16.63
N THR A 293 -13.62 14.03 -17.56
CA THR A 293 -13.93 13.95 -18.99
C THR A 293 -14.84 12.77 -19.29
N THR A 294 -14.56 11.60 -18.69
CA THR A 294 -15.36 10.39 -18.86
C THR A 294 -16.75 10.52 -18.24
N LEU A 295 -16.84 11.03 -17.00
CA LEU A 295 -18.09 11.27 -16.28
C LEU A 295 -19.02 12.25 -16.99
N LEU A 296 -18.47 13.25 -17.68
CA LEU A 296 -19.26 14.24 -18.40
C LEU A 296 -19.78 13.76 -19.76
N LYS A 297 -19.27 12.66 -20.33
CA LYS A 297 -19.76 12.12 -21.62
C LYS A 297 -21.28 11.93 -21.65
N PRO A 298 -21.92 11.21 -20.70
CA PRO A 298 -23.37 11.06 -20.69
C PRO A 298 -24.10 12.40 -20.47
N VAL A 299 -23.57 13.27 -19.62
CA VAL A 299 -24.16 14.60 -19.33
C VAL A 299 -24.15 15.48 -20.59
N ASN A 300 -23.06 15.49 -21.34
CA ASN A 300 -22.88 16.32 -22.52
C ASN A 300 -23.72 15.85 -23.72
N LYS A 301 -24.25 14.62 -23.71
CA LYS A 301 -25.21 14.12 -24.71
C LYS A 301 -26.62 14.66 -24.50
N LEU A 302 -26.90 15.31 -23.35
CA LEU A 302 -28.23 15.77 -22.97
C LEU A 302 -28.39 17.27 -23.20
N GLN A 303 -29.56 17.67 -23.69
CA GLN A 303 -29.82 19.07 -24.03
C GLN A 303 -30.45 19.84 -22.87
N LEU A 304 -31.31 19.22 -22.06
CA LEU A 304 -32.07 19.94 -21.04
C LEU A 304 -31.39 19.87 -19.67
N GLY A 305 -31.42 20.99 -18.93
CA GLY A 305 -30.91 21.08 -17.56
C GLY A 305 -31.45 19.99 -16.64
N GLN A 306 -32.77 19.72 -16.69
CA GLN A 306 -33.40 18.65 -15.92
C GLN A 306 -32.82 17.25 -16.18
N GLN A 307 -32.49 16.93 -17.45
CA GLN A 307 -31.95 15.62 -17.82
C GLN A 307 -30.50 15.50 -17.34
N ARG A 308 -29.72 16.58 -17.47
CA ARG A 308 -28.36 16.64 -16.93
C ARG A 308 -28.34 16.50 -15.42
N LEU A 309 -29.29 17.14 -14.73
CA LEU A 309 -29.46 17.06 -13.29
C LEU A 309 -29.73 15.63 -12.82
N GLU A 310 -30.57 14.88 -13.54
CA GLU A 310 -30.83 13.46 -13.24
C GLU A 310 -29.56 12.61 -13.31
N VAL A 311 -28.77 12.75 -14.40
CA VAL A 311 -27.50 12.04 -14.53
C VAL A 311 -26.52 12.45 -13.43
N VAL A 312 -26.42 13.74 -13.12
CA VAL A 312 -25.53 14.23 -12.03
C VAL A 312 -25.96 13.67 -10.68
N ASN A 313 -27.25 13.57 -10.37
CA ASN A 313 -27.71 12.97 -9.12
C ASN A 313 -27.34 11.48 -9.05
N ASN A 314 -27.53 10.72 -10.13
CA ASN A 314 -27.14 9.31 -10.16
C ASN A 314 -25.62 9.14 -9.93
N LEU A 315 -24.79 10.02 -10.51
CA LEU A 315 -23.34 10.01 -10.28
C LEU A 315 -22.96 10.41 -8.85
N LEU A 316 -23.73 11.28 -8.21
CA LEU A 316 -23.55 11.61 -6.79
C LEU A 316 -23.92 10.42 -5.90
N ASP A 317 -24.96 9.65 -6.25
CA ASP A 317 -25.37 8.46 -5.52
C ASP A 317 -24.31 7.35 -5.58
N GLU A 318 -23.55 7.25 -6.69
CA GLU A 318 -22.40 6.33 -6.78
C GLU A 318 -21.24 6.68 -5.83
N LEU A 319 -21.22 7.92 -5.33
CA LEU A 319 -20.21 8.48 -4.44
C LEU A 319 -20.76 8.78 -3.02
N ASP A 320 -21.89 8.17 -2.65
CA ASP A 320 -22.58 8.35 -1.37
C ASP A 320 -21.73 8.03 -0.12
N TYR A 321 -20.65 7.26 -0.30
CA TYR A 321 -19.69 6.90 0.75
C TYR A 321 -18.78 8.07 1.19
N ILE A 322 -18.86 9.22 0.52
CA ILE A 322 -18.12 10.43 0.91
C ILE A 322 -18.89 11.17 2.00
N GLN A 323 -18.29 11.23 3.20
CA GLN A 323 -18.93 11.82 4.39
C GLN A 323 -18.29 13.14 4.86
N SER A 324 -17.26 13.64 4.15
CA SER A 324 -16.50 14.81 4.60
C SER A 324 -17.15 16.14 4.21
N THR A 325 -17.17 17.10 5.15
CA THR A 325 -17.56 18.50 4.90
C THR A 325 -16.44 19.32 4.25
N THR A 326 -15.21 18.80 4.26
CA THR A 326 -14.04 19.44 3.64
C THR A 326 -13.46 18.56 2.54
N THR A 327 -13.06 19.17 1.43
CA THR A 327 -12.53 18.42 0.29
C THR A 327 -11.07 18.05 0.51
N ASN A 328 -10.82 16.75 0.64
CA ASN A 328 -9.48 16.18 0.65
C ASN A 328 -8.90 16.19 -0.77
N LYS A 329 -7.84 16.98 -0.98
CA LYS A 329 -7.20 17.15 -2.29
C LYS A 329 -6.47 15.91 -2.79
N LEU A 330 -6.23 14.94 -1.93
CA LEU A 330 -5.61 13.66 -2.28
C LEU A 330 -6.64 12.60 -2.69
N SER A 331 -7.94 12.88 -2.49
CA SER A 331 -9.03 11.99 -2.82
C SER A 331 -9.65 12.38 -4.16
N LEU A 332 -9.41 11.54 -5.17
CA LEU A 332 -10.03 11.62 -6.48
C LEU A 332 -11.58 11.67 -6.40
N PRO A 333 -12.27 10.74 -5.69
CA PRO A 333 -13.72 10.78 -5.64
C PRO A 333 -14.25 11.99 -4.85
N GLN A 334 -13.55 12.53 -3.84
CA GLN A 334 -13.98 13.78 -3.20
C GLN A 334 -13.86 15.00 -4.12
N LEU A 335 -12.81 15.07 -4.95
CA LEU A 335 -12.68 16.10 -5.97
C LEU A 335 -13.83 16.01 -6.99
N LEU A 336 -14.16 14.79 -7.43
CA LEU A 336 -15.28 14.53 -8.35
C LEU A 336 -16.62 14.88 -7.72
N TYR A 337 -16.85 14.46 -6.48
CA TYR A 337 -18.08 14.76 -5.73
C TYR A 337 -18.29 16.27 -5.58
N LYS A 338 -17.24 17.01 -5.20
CA LYS A 338 -17.31 18.48 -5.16
C LYS A 338 -17.69 19.07 -6.52
N TYR A 339 -17.03 18.62 -7.58
CA TYR A 339 -17.32 19.09 -8.93
C TYR A 339 -18.78 18.77 -9.35
N LEU A 340 -19.29 17.59 -9.03
CA LEU A 340 -20.66 17.19 -9.32
C LEU A 340 -21.68 18.03 -8.52
N LEU A 341 -21.39 18.39 -7.27
CA LEU A 341 -22.22 19.33 -6.51
C LEU A 341 -22.29 20.70 -7.19
N GLU A 342 -21.17 21.21 -7.71
CA GLU A 342 -21.15 22.47 -8.49
C GLU A 342 -22.00 22.34 -9.77
N GLN A 343 -21.93 21.20 -10.47
CA GLN A 343 -22.78 20.95 -11.64
C GLN A 343 -24.27 20.83 -11.28
N LYS A 344 -24.59 20.17 -10.16
CA LYS A 344 -25.95 20.02 -9.65
C LYS A 344 -26.60 21.39 -9.40
N GLU A 345 -25.85 22.32 -8.80
CA GLU A 345 -26.33 23.69 -8.58
C GLU A 345 -26.63 24.40 -9.90
N ILE A 346 -25.71 24.34 -10.87
CA ILE A 346 -25.89 24.94 -12.20
C ILE A 346 -27.15 24.41 -12.88
N TYR A 347 -27.34 23.08 -12.93
CA TYR A 347 -28.48 22.48 -13.62
C TYR A 347 -29.79 22.66 -12.86
N THR A 348 -29.76 22.85 -11.54
CA THR A 348 -30.93 23.20 -10.74
C THR A 348 -31.37 24.64 -11.02
N GLN A 349 -30.45 25.59 -11.07
CA GLN A 349 -30.74 27.00 -11.39
C GLN A 349 -31.22 27.16 -12.84
N ARG A 350 -30.72 26.32 -13.76
CA ARG A 350 -30.99 26.35 -15.20
C ARG A 350 -31.83 25.15 -15.66
N PHE A 351 -32.80 24.76 -14.84
CA PHE A 351 -33.55 23.50 -15.00
C PHE A 351 -34.21 23.32 -16.37
N THR A 352 -34.82 24.39 -16.89
CA THR A 352 -35.51 24.40 -18.20
C THR A 352 -34.62 24.86 -19.36
N GLU A 353 -33.37 25.26 -19.11
CA GLU A 353 -32.48 25.77 -20.15
C GLU A 353 -31.92 24.66 -21.03
N LYS A 354 -31.58 25.06 -22.27
CA LYS A 354 -30.89 24.19 -23.22
C LYS A 354 -29.38 24.40 -23.14
N PHE A 355 -28.66 23.31 -22.97
CA PHE A 355 -27.21 23.25 -22.97
C PHE A 355 -26.67 22.72 -24.30
N PRO A 356 -25.44 23.09 -24.70
CA PRO A 356 -24.81 22.55 -25.89
C PRO A 356 -24.64 21.03 -25.78
N VAL A 357 -25.16 20.31 -26.77
CA VAL A 357 -24.95 18.85 -26.88
C VAL A 357 -23.63 18.63 -27.59
N ILE A 358 -22.78 17.78 -27.02
CA ILE A 358 -21.51 17.36 -27.65
C ILE A 358 -21.71 15.92 -28.11
N ILE A 359 -21.90 15.73 -29.42
CA ILE A 359 -22.01 14.41 -30.06
C ILE A 359 -20.61 14.04 -30.58
N GLU A 360 -20.17 12.81 -30.31
CA GLU A 360 -18.83 12.30 -30.64
C GLU A 360 -18.51 12.35 -32.16
N ASP A 361 -19.50 12.56 -33.03
CA ASP A 361 -19.35 12.72 -34.48
C ASP A 361 -19.05 14.16 -34.96
N GLU A 362 -19.34 15.19 -34.16
CA GLU A 362 -19.09 16.59 -34.56
C GLU A 362 -17.68 17.08 -34.17
N THR A 363 -16.89 16.27 -33.48
CA THR A 363 -15.51 16.61 -33.09
C THR A 363 -14.51 16.55 -34.26
N GLN A 364 -14.94 16.19 -35.47
CA GLN A 364 -14.10 16.26 -36.67
C GLN A 364 -14.25 17.55 -37.49
N ALA A 365 -15.22 18.43 -37.19
CA ALA A 365 -15.47 19.62 -38.03
C ALA A 365 -15.26 20.98 -37.33
N ALA A 366 -15.17 21.06 -35.99
CA ALA A 366 -15.20 22.36 -35.29
C ALA A 366 -14.03 22.65 -34.32
N ASN A 367 -13.01 21.81 -34.22
CA ASN A 367 -11.78 22.11 -33.46
C ASN A 367 -10.58 22.35 -34.38
N GLN A 368 -10.60 23.46 -35.12
CA GLN A 368 -9.36 24.19 -35.41
C GLN A 368 -9.20 25.29 -34.37
N LYS A 369 -8.64 24.91 -33.21
CA LYS A 369 -7.67 25.67 -32.42
C LYS A 369 -7.12 24.81 -31.27
N ASP A 370 -6.01 24.14 -31.59
CA ASP A 370 -4.85 23.80 -30.76
C ASP A 370 -5.05 22.95 -29.48
N GLU A 371 -5.48 21.70 -29.64
CA GLU A 371 -4.90 20.61 -28.84
C GLU A 371 -3.70 20.05 -29.61
N ALA A 372 -2.56 19.85 -28.91
CA ALA A 372 -1.35 19.31 -29.51
C ALA A 372 -1.65 17.95 -30.18
N PRO A 373 -1.13 17.69 -31.39
CA PRO A 373 -1.44 16.47 -32.13
C PRO A 373 -1.04 15.24 -31.29
N LYS A 374 -2.02 14.39 -30.98
CA LYS A 374 -1.80 13.10 -30.33
C LYS A 374 -0.89 12.25 -31.21
N PHE A 375 0.31 11.95 -30.71
CA PHE A 375 1.33 11.22 -31.45
C PHE A 375 1.06 9.72 -31.33
N SER A 376 0.99 8.98 -32.43
CA SER A 376 0.92 7.51 -32.41
C SER A 376 1.68 6.92 -33.60
N PHE A 377 2.05 5.64 -33.51
CA PHE A 377 2.68 4.91 -34.62
C PHE A 377 1.64 4.35 -35.62
N GLY A 378 0.38 4.24 -35.20
CA GLY A 378 -0.76 3.94 -36.07
C GLY A 378 -0.73 2.53 -36.66
N PHE A 379 -0.64 1.51 -35.82
CA PHE A 379 -0.71 0.12 -36.24
C PHE A 379 -2.07 -0.22 -36.88
N VAL A 380 -2.05 -0.86 -38.05
CA VAL A 380 -3.25 -1.23 -38.83
C VAL A 380 -3.37 -2.75 -39.09
N GLY A 381 -2.50 -3.56 -38.50
CA GLY A 381 -2.46 -5.02 -38.67
C GLY A 381 -3.15 -5.82 -37.56
N ASP A 382 -2.89 -7.13 -37.53
CA ASP A 382 -3.35 -8.05 -36.49
C ASP A 382 -2.44 -7.98 -35.25
N ALA A 383 -3.01 -7.63 -34.10
CA ALA A 383 -2.27 -7.46 -32.85
C ALA A 383 -1.68 -8.76 -32.31
N ALA A 384 -2.31 -9.92 -32.54
CA ALA A 384 -1.79 -11.22 -32.10
C ALA A 384 -0.56 -11.63 -32.94
N LYS A 385 -0.58 -11.34 -34.24
CA LYS A 385 0.58 -11.52 -35.13
C LYS A 385 1.73 -10.58 -34.74
N LEU A 386 1.43 -9.31 -34.46
CA LEU A 386 2.42 -8.33 -34.00
C LEU A 386 3.09 -8.77 -32.70
N LYS A 387 2.29 -9.22 -31.72
CA LYS A 387 2.80 -9.77 -30.45
C LYS A 387 3.76 -10.93 -30.71
N THR A 388 3.35 -11.92 -31.51
CA THR A 388 4.18 -13.08 -31.84
C THR A 388 5.52 -12.67 -32.48
N VAL A 389 5.47 -11.73 -33.44
CA VAL A 389 6.66 -11.24 -34.16
C VAL A 389 7.59 -10.48 -33.23
N ILE A 390 7.09 -9.60 -32.36
CA ILE A 390 7.92 -8.85 -31.41
C ILE A 390 8.61 -9.80 -30.41
N HIS A 391 7.89 -10.79 -29.87
CA HIS A 391 8.47 -11.81 -28.98
C HIS A 391 9.58 -12.62 -29.65
N GLN A 392 9.41 -12.98 -30.93
CA GLN A 392 10.46 -13.67 -31.68
C GLN A 392 11.65 -12.77 -32.02
N LEU A 393 11.42 -11.48 -32.28
CA LEU A 393 12.51 -10.53 -32.48
C LEU A 393 13.30 -10.32 -31.17
N CYS A 394 12.67 -10.22 -30.01
CA CYS A 394 13.40 -10.16 -28.73
C CYS A 394 14.26 -11.41 -28.52
N SER A 395 13.65 -12.60 -28.62
CA SER A 395 14.34 -13.87 -28.35
C SER A 395 15.43 -14.28 -29.35
N GLN A 396 15.29 -13.97 -30.64
CA GLN A 396 16.20 -14.48 -31.69
C GLN A 396 17.25 -13.47 -32.16
N ILE A 397 17.02 -12.16 -31.94
CA ILE A 397 17.94 -11.10 -32.39
C ILE A 397 18.20 -10.04 -31.33
N GLU A 398 17.78 -10.27 -30.08
CA GLU A 398 17.93 -9.35 -28.96
C GLU A 398 17.34 -7.97 -29.28
N LEU A 399 16.13 -7.89 -29.86
CA LEU A 399 15.54 -6.59 -30.26
C LEU A 399 15.53 -5.57 -29.12
N LEU A 400 15.21 -6.00 -27.90
CA LEU A 400 15.20 -5.17 -26.70
C LEU A 400 16.29 -5.60 -25.72
N ASN A 401 16.71 -4.67 -24.86
CA ASN A 401 17.44 -5.00 -23.65
C ASN A 401 16.45 -5.56 -22.62
N GLU A 402 16.40 -6.88 -22.50
CA GLU A 402 15.45 -7.59 -21.63
C GLU A 402 15.69 -7.38 -20.13
N GLU A 403 16.82 -6.76 -19.72
CA GLU A 403 17.02 -6.31 -18.33
C GLU A 403 16.24 -5.02 -18.00
N LYS A 404 15.77 -4.30 -19.03
CA LYS A 404 15.14 -2.97 -18.87
C LYS A 404 13.73 -2.88 -19.42
N ASN A 405 13.41 -3.67 -20.45
CA ASN A 405 12.11 -3.69 -21.09
C ASN A 405 11.72 -5.10 -21.48
N ASN A 406 10.43 -5.39 -21.57
CA ASN A 406 9.94 -6.65 -22.12
C ASN A 406 9.21 -6.46 -23.46
N ALA A 407 8.95 -7.58 -24.14
CA ALA A 407 8.29 -7.58 -25.45
C ALA A 407 6.86 -7.03 -25.41
N ASP A 408 6.10 -7.25 -24.33
CA ASP A 408 4.71 -6.79 -24.20
C ASP A 408 4.63 -5.26 -24.01
N GLU A 409 5.61 -4.64 -23.34
CA GLU A 409 5.77 -3.17 -23.28
C GLU A 409 5.95 -2.57 -24.67
N LEU A 410 6.76 -3.19 -25.54
CA LEU A 410 6.95 -2.72 -26.91
C LEU A 410 5.68 -2.86 -27.74
N VAL A 411 4.93 -3.96 -27.57
CA VAL A 411 3.62 -4.13 -28.22
C VAL A 411 2.66 -3.03 -27.78
N ALA A 412 2.59 -2.72 -26.49
CA ALA A 412 1.74 -1.66 -25.96
C ALA A 412 2.10 -0.29 -26.55
N VAL A 413 3.40 0.06 -26.60
CA VAL A 413 3.88 1.30 -27.22
C VAL A 413 3.51 1.39 -28.70
N LEU A 414 3.76 0.33 -29.47
CA LEU A 414 3.52 0.33 -30.91
C LEU A 414 2.02 0.36 -31.26
N THR A 415 1.17 -0.21 -30.42
CA THR A 415 -0.30 -0.23 -30.61
C THR A 415 -1.03 0.94 -29.93
N SER A 416 -0.34 1.78 -29.18
CA SER A 416 -0.96 2.90 -28.48
C SER A 416 -1.58 3.90 -29.46
N LYS A 417 -2.79 4.37 -29.10
CA LYS A 417 -3.51 5.43 -29.83
C LYS A 417 -3.03 6.84 -29.47
N ASP A 418 -2.31 6.97 -28.37
CA ASP A 418 -1.75 8.23 -27.90
C ASP A 418 -0.48 7.96 -27.08
N ILE A 419 0.65 8.34 -27.66
CA ILE A 419 1.98 8.15 -27.09
C ILE A 419 2.45 9.50 -26.59
N GLN A 420 2.63 9.61 -25.27
CA GLN A 420 3.25 10.78 -24.68
C GLN A 420 4.76 10.75 -24.94
N PRO A 421 5.33 11.78 -25.58
CA PRO A 421 6.77 11.80 -25.84
C PRO A 421 7.58 11.75 -24.56
N ASN A 422 8.66 10.95 -24.56
CA ASN A 422 9.60 10.78 -23.44
C ASN A 422 9.07 10.10 -22.16
N GLU A 423 7.82 9.62 -22.13
CA GLU A 423 7.24 9.00 -20.93
C GLU A 423 7.70 7.55 -20.74
N THR A 424 7.79 6.77 -21.82
CA THR A 424 8.24 5.36 -21.79
C THR A 424 9.59 5.20 -22.50
N LYS A 425 10.60 4.60 -21.86
CA LYS A 425 11.91 4.38 -22.47
C LYS A 425 12.06 2.93 -22.93
N MET A 426 12.24 2.74 -24.24
CA MET A 426 12.49 1.46 -24.89
C MET A 426 13.98 1.36 -25.27
N TYR A 427 14.71 0.47 -24.62
CA TYR A 427 16.13 0.24 -24.85
C TYR A 427 16.32 -0.87 -25.89
N VAL A 428 16.81 -0.50 -27.07
CA VAL A 428 17.07 -1.43 -28.17
C VAL A 428 18.35 -2.23 -27.89
N GLY A 429 18.19 -3.56 -27.88
CA GLY A 429 19.23 -4.55 -27.57
C GLY A 429 19.97 -5.09 -28.80
N CYS A 430 19.61 -4.69 -30.02
CA CYS A 430 20.27 -5.12 -31.26
C CYS A 430 21.13 -4.01 -31.88
N GLU A 431 21.86 -4.30 -32.96
CA GLU A 431 22.65 -3.27 -33.65
C GLU A 431 21.74 -2.24 -34.34
N THR A 432 22.15 -0.97 -34.40
CA THR A 432 21.37 0.11 -35.04
C THR A 432 20.96 -0.21 -36.49
N VAL A 433 21.83 -0.90 -37.24
CA VAL A 433 21.55 -1.35 -38.61
C VAL A 433 20.43 -2.41 -38.67
N GLN A 434 20.35 -3.30 -37.68
CA GLN A 434 19.29 -4.31 -37.56
C GLN A 434 17.97 -3.66 -37.16
N PHE A 435 18.00 -2.78 -36.15
CA PHE A 435 16.82 -2.03 -35.72
C PHE A 435 16.23 -1.21 -36.86
N ARG A 436 17.09 -0.53 -37.63
CA ARG A 436 16.65 0.23 -38.82
C ARG A 436 15.93 -0.64 -39.84
N TYR A 437 16.45 -1.84 -40.11
CA TYR A 437 15.88 -2.80 -41.05
C TYR A 437 14.51 -3.31 -40.57
N ILE A 438 14.37 -3.58 -39.28
CA ILE A 438 13.11 -4.00 -38.65
C ILE A 438 12.05 -2.91 -38.77
N VAL A 439 12.43 -1.64 -38.55
CA VAL A 439 11.52 -0.49 -38.76
C VAL A 439 11.05 -0.42 -40.22
N ASP A 440 11.92 -0.68 -41.19
CA ASP A 440 11.51 -0.73 -42.61
C ASP A 440 10.52 -1.86 -42.89
N LYS A 441 10.70 -3.04 -42.29
CA LYS A 441 9.76 -4.17 -42.42
C LYS A 441 8.41 -3.89 -41.79
N PHE A 442 8.40 -3.25 -40.62
CA PHE A 442 7.16 -2.83 -39.98
C PHE A 442 6.42 -1.74 -40.75
N GLY A 443 7.11 -0.90 -41.54
CA GLY A 443 6.49 0.28 -42.18
C GLY A 443 5.24 0.02 -43.02
N THR A 444 5.01 -1.21 -43.49
CA THR A 444 3.77 -1.58 -44.22
C THR A 444 2.55 -1.81 -43.32
N TYR A 445 2.76 -1.98 -42.01
CA TYR A 445 1.72 -2.27 -41.01
C TYR A 445 1.43 -1.08 -40.09
N PHE A 446 2.12 0.04 -40.29
CA PHE A 446 2.03 1.24 -39.45
C PHE A 446 1.92 2.48 -40.32
N THR A 447 1.01 3.39 -39.98
CA THR A 447 0.86 4.66 -40.73
C THR A 447 1.97 5.65 -40.43
N ASN A 448 2.59 5.56 -39.26
CA ASN A 448 3.55 6.55 -38.77
C ASN A 448 4.73 5.93 -38.02
N LEU A 449 5.14 4.68 -38.31
CA LEU A 449 6.37 4.10 -37.77
C LEU A 449 7.52 4.24 -38.78
N ASN A 450 8.30 5.30 -38.61
CA ASN A 450 9.45 5.65 -39.45
C ASN A 450 10.55 6.37 -38.64
N PRO A 451 11.76 6.55 -39.17
CA PRO A 451 12.85 7.21 -38.44
C PRO A 451 12.53 8.56 -37.81
N LYS A 452 11.70 9.40 -38.46
CA LYS A 452 11.30 10.71 -37.93
C LYS A 452 10.36 10.56 -36.74
N SER A 453 9.33 9.74 -36.88
CA SER A 453 8.40 9.45 -35.78
C SER A 453 9.09 8.82 -34.57
N ILE A 454 10.09 7.94 -34.78
CA ILE A 454 10.87 7.34 -33.69
C ILE A 454 11.65 8.41 -32.92
N GLU A 455 12.29 9.35 -33.64
CA GLU A 455 12.95 10.50 -33.02
C GLU A 455 11.95 11.42 -32.30
N THR A 456 10.84 11.76 -32.94
CA THR A 456 9.78 12.61 -32.35
C THR A 456 9.17 12.01 -31.09
N SER A 457 9.04 10.69 -31.02
CA SER A 457 8.51 9.98 -29.86
C SER A 457 9.39 10.13 -28.61
N GLY A 458 10.70 10.30 -28.77
CA GLY A 458 11.65 10.32 -27.65
C GLY A 458 11.74 9.01 -26.85
N LEU A 459 11.10 7.92 -27.31
CA LEU A 459 10.98 6.68 -26.54
C LEU A 459 12.17 5.74 -26.73
N PHE A 460 12.81 5.73 -27.89
CA PHE A 460 13.77 4.68 -28.26
C PHE A 460 15.23 5.08 -28.00
N PHE A 461 15.95 4.20 -27.30
CA PHE A 461 17.35 4.39 -26.93
C PHE A 461 18.22 3.26 -27.46
N THR A 462 19.43 3.61 -27.88
CA THR A 462 20.47 2.66 -28.34
C THR A 462 21.06 1.87 -27.16
N LYS A 463 21.83 0.81 -27.45
CA LYS A 463 22.67 0.10 -26.45
C LYS A 463 23.52 1.02 -25.58
N LYS A 464 23.98 2.15 -26.13
CA LYS A 464 24.81 3.15 -25.43
C LYS A 464 23.99 4.20 -24.68
N LEU A 465 22.70 3.94 -24.46
CA LEU A 465 21.76 4.81 -23.73
C LEU A 465 21.57 6.20 -24.36
N LYS A 466 21.90 6.35 -25.65
CA LYS A 466 21.61 7.56 -26.43
C LYS A 466 20.30 7.39 -27.18
N ALA A 467 19.45 8.41 -27.19
CA ALA A 467 18.22 8.43 -27.98
C ALA A 467 18.52 8.24 -29.48
N PHE A 468 17.65 7.53 -30.19
CA PHE A 468 17.74 7.48 -31.65
C PHE A 468 17.35 8.84 -32.24
N THR A 469 18.13 9.28 -33.22
CA THR A 469 17.78 10.41 -34.10
C THR A 469 17.40 9.85 -35.47
N ALA A 470 16.57 10.56 -36.23
CA ALA A 470 16.23 10.14 -37.59
C ALA A 470 17.48 10.05 -38.45
N GLN A 471 18.45 10.97 -38.26
CA GLN A 471 19.73 10.93 -38.95
C GLN A 471 20.52 9.65 -38.64
N ASN A 472 20.55 9.20 -37.38
CA ASN A 472 21.21 7.95 -37.00
C ASN A 472 20.57 6.75 -37.71
N LEU A 473 19.24 6.74 -37.85
CA LEU A 473 18.52 5.66 -38.50
C LEU A 473 18.65 5.71 -40.04
N TYR A 474 18.55 6.88 -40.66
CA TYR A 474 18.72 7.02 -42.11
C TYR A 474 20.14 6.67 -42.58
N SER A 475 21.17 7.11 -41.85
CA SER A 475 22.58 6.82 -42.19
C SER A 475 22.97 5.35 -42.02
N ASN A 476 22.23 4.59 -41.22
CA ASN A 476 22.48 3.17 -40.97
C ASN A 476 21.64 2.24 -41.86
N LYS A 477 21.05 2.74 -42.95
CA LYS A 477 20.36 1.91 -43.93
C LYS A 477 21.39 1.11 -44.75
N ILE A 478 21.41 -0.21 -44.57
CA ILE A 478 22.24 -1.14 -45.33
C ILE A 478 21.37 -2.24 -45.95
N ALA A 479 21.82 -2.83 -47.06
CA ALA A 479 21.05 -3.84 -47.78
C ALA A 479 20.92 -5.16 -47.00
N ASN A 480 22.01 -5.61 -46.37
CA ASN A 480 22.11 -6.94 -45.75
C ASN A 480 22.63 -6.84 -44.31
N PRO A 481 21.79 -6.48 -43.33
CA PRO A 481 22.18 -6.46 -41.93
C PRO A 481 22.43 -7.87 -41.38
N LYS A 482 23.15 -7.96 -40.27
CA LYS A 482 23.32 -9.22 -39.54
C LYS A 482 21.96 -9.84 -39.19
N ASN A 483 21.85 -11.15 -39.31
CA ASN A 483 20.61 -11.92 -39.08
C ASN A 483 19.43 -11.54 -40.01
N GLN A 484 19.67 -10.89 -41.16
CA GLN A 484 18.61 -10.59 -42.13
C GLN A 484 17.71 -11.80 -42.47
N PRO A 485 18.24 -13.02 -42.77
CA PRO A 485 17.39 -14.17 -43.07
C PRO A 485 16.47 -14.57 -41.91
N THR A 486 16.95 -14.43 -40.67
CA THR A 486 16.16 -14.68 -39.46
C THR A 486 15.05 -13.65 -39.31
N ILE A 487 15.37 -12.36 -39.48
CA ILE A 487 14.39 -11.27 -39.45
C ILE A 487 13.32 -11.49 -40.54
N ASP A 488 13.73 -11.80 -41.76
CA ASP A 488 12.82 -12.06 -42.88
C ASP A 488 11.90 -13.25 -42.60
N ASN A 489 12.41 -14.33 -41.99
CA ASN A 489 11.60 -15.49 -41.62
C ASN A 489 10.60 -15.18 -40.50
N ILE A 490 10.98 -14.37 -39.50
CA ILE A 490 10.06 -13.92 -38.45
C ILE A 490 8.91 -13.10 -39.07
N PHE A 491 9.23 -12.16 -39.96
CA PHE A 491 8.24 -11.29 -40.59
C PHE A 491 7.27 -12.00 -41.55
N LYS A 492 7.55 -13.24 -42.00
CA LYS A 492 6.57 -14.05 -42.74
C LYS A 492 5.29 -14.29 -41.94
N GLN A 493 5.34 -14.21 -40.60
CA GLN A 493 4.16 -14.37 -39.74
C GLN A 493 3.27 -13.13 -39.70
N MET A 494 3.75 -11.97 -40.18
CA MET A 494 2.94 -10.76 -40.35
C MET A 494 2.14 -10.77 -41.67
N GLN A 495 2.52 -11.63 -42.63
CA GLN A 495 1.77 -11.91 -43.85
C GLN A 495 0.59 -12.83 -43.50
#